data_AF-A0A4Z2EA73-F1
#
_entry.id   AF-A0A4Z2EA73-F1
#
_cell.length_a   1.000
_cell.length_b   1.000
_cell.length_c   1.000
_cell.angle_alpha   90.00
_cell.angle_beta   90.00
_cell.angle_gamma   90.00
#
_symmetry.space_group_name_H-M   'P 1'
#
loop_
_entity.id
_entity.type
_entity.pdbx_description
1 polymer ?
#
loop_
_entity_poly.entity_id
_entity_poly.type
_entity_poly.pdbx_seq_one_letter_code
_entity_poly.pdbx_strand_id
1 'polypeptide(L)'
;MYVGQVMKDVLKLPRPLSPPVVKLETRVDAEYGLPSTHAMAATAISFTVLLSAPSRIQVRRHVHTIYINDIYVIYIYIYMGVLI
;
A
#
# COMPACT_ATOMS: atom_id res chain seq x y z
N MET A 1 -6.16 8.84 -1.00
CA MET A 1 -5.49 9.13 -2.29
C MET A 1 -6.51 9.11 -3.42
N TYR A 2 -6.71 10.21 -4.13
CA TYR A 2 -7.70 10.30 -5.21
C TYR A 2 -7.41 9.31 -6.34
N VAL A 3 -6.16 9.24 -6.80
CA VAL A 3 -5.74 8.32 -7.86
C VAL A 3 -5.98 6.85 -7.48
N GLY A 4 -5.62 6.45 -6.27
CA GLY A 4 -5.83 5.08 -5.80
C GLY A 4 -7.32 4.69 -5.74
N GLN A 5 -8.19 5.63 -5.36
CA GLN A 5 -9.64 5.41 -5.37
C GLN A 5 -10.20 5.30 -6.78
N VAL A 6 -9.80 6.19 -7.69
CA VAL A 6 -10.19 6.11 -9.11
C VAL A 6 -9.72 4.78 -9.72
N MET A 7 -8.51 4.31 -9.39
CA MET A 7 -8.01 3.02 -9.90
C MET A 7 -8.81 1.83 -9.37
N LYS A 8 -9.28 1.87 -8.11
CA LYS A 8 -10.17 0.84 -7.54
C LYS A 8 -11.47 0.73 -8.34
N ASP A 9 -12.08 1.86 -8.68
CA ASP A 9 -13.33 1.91 -9.45
C ASP A 9 -13.15 1.48 -10.91
N VAL A 10 -11.97 1.71 -11.50
CA VAL A 10 -11.63 1.27 -12.86
C VAL A 10 -11.34 -0.23 -12.90
N LEU A 11 -10.55 -0.74 -11.97
CA LEU A 11 -10.08 -2.13 -11.98
C LEU A 11 -11.07 -3.12 -11.38
N LYS A 12 -11.89 -2.67 -10.43
CA LYS A 12 -12.98 -3.45 -9.81
C LYS A 12 -12.57 -4.82 -9.29
N LEU A 13 -11.32 -4.93 -8.82
CA LEU A 13 -10.79 -6.20 -8.33
C LEU A 13 -11.37 -6.52 -6.95
N PRO A 14 -11.93 -7.73 -6.75
CA PRO A 14 -12.51 -8.12 -5.47
C PRO A 14 -11.44 -8.18 -4.40
N ARG A 15 -11.84 -7.96 -3.14
CA ARG A 15 -10.92 -8.15 -2.01
C ARG A 15 -10.51 -9.61 -1.89
N PRO A 16 -9.25 -9.88 -1.49
CA PRO A 16 -8.84 -11.23 -1.14
C PRO A 16 -9.67 -11.76 0.04
N LEU A 17 -9.85 -13.08 0.10
CA LEU A 17 -10.55 -13.72 1.20
C LEU A 17 -9.74 -13.53 2.49
N SER A 18 -10.34 -12.89 3.49
CA SER A 18 -9.77 -12.81 4.83
C SER A 18 -10.08 -14.08 5.63
N PRO A 19 -9.21 -14.51 6.56
CA PRO A 19 -9.56 -15.53 7.55
C PRO A 19 -10.81 -15.12 8.36
N PRO A 20 -11.42 -16.02 9.15
CA PRO A 20 -12.58 -15.67 9.98
C PRO A 20 -12.20 -14.59 11.02
N VAL A 21 -12.46 -13.34 10.66
CA VAL A 21 -12.18 -12.15 11.47
C VAL A 21 -13.48 -11.35 11.59
N VAL A 22 -13.78 -10.88 12.80
CA VAL A 22 -14.93 -10.00 13.04
C VAL A 22 -14.68 -8.67 12.34
N LYS A 23 -15.51 -8.35 11.34
CA LYS A 23 -15.43 -7.09 10.61
C LYS A 23 -16.07 -5.98 11.42
N LEU A 24 -15.25 -5.06 11.91
CA LEU A 24 -15.71 -3.91 12.70
C LEU A 24 -16.32 -2.81 11.81
N GLU A 25 -15.84 -2.67 10.57
CA GLU A 25 -16.27 -1.64 9.63
C GLU A 25 -16.79 -2.28 8.33
N THR A 26 -18.11 -2.22 8.12
CA THR A 26 -18.77 -2.81 6.95
C THR A 26 -18.59 -2.02 5.67
N ARG A 27 -18.23 -0.72 5.77
CA ARG A 27 -17.94 0.13 4.60
C ARG A 27 -16.77 -0.40 3.77
N VAL A 28 -15.82 -1.03 4.43
CA VAL A 28 -14.59 -1.52 3.80
C VAL A 28 -14.89 -2.70 2.87
N ASP A 29 -15.93 -3.49 3.16
CA ASP A 29 -16.37 -4.60 2.30
C ASP A 29 -16.98 -4.14 0.98
N ALA A 30 -17.54 -2.93 0.93
CA ALA A 30 -18.14 -2.37 -0.28
C ALA A 30 -17.09 -1.81 -1.26
N GLU A 31 -15.85 -1.63 -0.80
CA GLU A 31 -14.77 -1.05 -1.60
C GLU A 31 -13.89 -2.14 -2.23
N TYR A 32 -13.51 -1.94 -3.50
CA TYR A 32 -12.60 -2.84 -4.22
C TYR A 32 -11.23 -2.95 -3.53
N GLY A 33 -10.63 -4.14 -3.64
CA GLY A 33 -9.45 -4.50 -2.85
C GLY A 33 -8.13 -3.96 -3.38
N LEU A 34 -8.06 -3.63 -4.67
CA LEU A 34 -6.81 -3.25 -5.34
C LEU A 34 -7.01 -2.05 -6.28
N PRO A 35 -5.99 -1.17 -6.40
CA PRO A 35 -4.72 -1.17 -5.66
C PRO A 35 -4.88 -0.66 -4.22
N SER A 36 -4.00 -1.07 -3.30
CA SER A 36 -4.02 -0.56 -1.93
C SER A 36 -3.59 0.91 -1.88
N THR A 37 -4.46 1.77 -1.34
CA THR A 37 -4.19 3.21 -1.18
C THR A 37 -3.08 3.48 -0.17
N HIS A 38 -2.94 2.65 0.86
CA HIS A 38 -1.86 2.76 1.84
C HIS A 38 -0.53 2.31 1.27
N ALA A 39 -0.51 1.19 0.53
CA ALA A 39 0.71 0.75 -0.16
C ALA A 39 1.16 1.83 -1.16
N MET A 40 0.24 2.37 -1.96
CA MET A 40 0.55 3.48 -2.88
C MET A 40 1.08 4.72 -2.15
N ALA A 41 0.51 5.07 -1.00
CA ALA A 41 0.98 6.21 -0.22
C ALA A 41 2.37 5.98 0.38
N ALA A 42 2.61 4.82 0.98
CA ALA A 42 3.90 4.44 1.55
C ALA A 42 5.01 4.49 0.49
N THR A 43 4.77 3.90 -0.69
CA THR A 43 5.72 3.93 -1.80
C THR A 43 5.92 5.36 -2.32
N ALA A 44 4.85 6.11 -2.55
CA ALA A 44 4.96 7.49 -3.04
C ALA A 44 5.77 8.39 -2.07
N ILE A 45 5.51 8.30 -0.77
CA ILE A 45 6.25 9.05 0.25
C ILE A 45 7.72 8.62 0.28
N SER A 46 7.99 7.32 0.31
CA SER A 46 9.36 6.79 0.39
C SER A 46 10.21 7.22 -0.82
N PHE A 47 9.65 7.15 -2.03
CA PHE A 47 10.35 7.61 -3.24
C PHE A 47 10.48 9.13 -3.29
N THR A 48 9.48 9.90 -2.82
CA THR A 48 9.59 11.37 -2.75
C THR A 48 10.72 11.80 -1.83
N VAL A 49 10.86 11.15 -0.67
CA VAL A 49 11.97 11.41 0.27
C VAL A 49 13.30 10.99 -0.35
N LEU A 50 13.37 9.83 -1.01
CA LEU A 50 14.59 9.35 -1.66
C LEU A 50 15.05 10.28 -2.79
N LEU A 51 14.13 10.78 -3.61
CA LEU A 51 14.43 11.65 -4.76
C LEU A 51 14.73 13.10 -4.34
N SER A 52 14.15 13.55 -3.22
CA SER A 52 14.46 14.87 -2.64
C SER A 52 15.71 14.88 -1.75
N ALA A 53 16.27 13.70 -1.44
CA ALA A 53 17.47 13.58 -0.64
C ALA A 53 18.68 14.24 -1.32
N PRO A 54 19.44 15.11 -0.60
CA PRO A 54 20.69 15.62 -1.12
C PRO A 54 21.71 14.48 -1.35
N SER A 55 22.59 14.65 -2.34
CA SER A 55 23.61 13.67 -2.79
C SER A 55 24.51 13.04 -1.71
N ARG A 56 24.49 13.58 -0.48
CA ARG A 56 25.28 13.13 0.68
C ARG A 56 24.58 12.05 1.52
N ILE A 57 23.28 11.85 1.36
CA ILE A 57 22.60 10.69 1.98
C ILE A 57 23.02 9.47 1.17
N GLN A 58 23.46 8.40 1.82
CA GLN A 58 23.91 7.17 1.13
C GLN A 58 22.73 6.45 0.48
N VAL A 59 22.22 6.99 -0.62
CA VAL A 59 21.09 6.48 -1.42
C VAL A 59 21.24 4.98 -1.67
N ARG A 60 22.46 4.51 -1.94
CA ARG A 60 22.75 3.10 -2.27
C ARG A 60 22.34 2.10 -1.18
N ARG A 61 22.46 2.42 0.10
CA ARG A 61 22.02 1.51 1.19
C ARG A 61 20.53 1.65 1.48
N HIS A 62 19.98 2.85 1.31
CA HIS A 62 18.61 3.16 1.66
C HIS A 62 17.61 2.68 0.61
N VAL A 63 18.00 2.56 -0.66
CA VAL A 63 17.17 1.98 -1.74
C VAL A 63 16.74 0.55 -1.41
N HIS A 64 17.69 -0.29 -0.98
CA HIS A 64 17.38 -1.68 -0.61
C HIS A 64 16.41 -1.74 0.58
N THR A 65 16.63 -0.91 1.60
CA THR A 65 15.75 -0.82 2.75
C THR A 65 14.35 -0.34 2.36
N ILE A 66 14.22 0.67 1.51
CA ILE A 66 12.92 1.16 1.02
C ILE A 66 12.17 0.06 0.28
N TYR A 67 12.85 -0.64 -0.64
CA TYR A 67 12.25 -1.72 -1.42
C TYR A 67 11.75 -2.87 -0.54
N ILE A 68 12.54 -3.24 0.47
CA ILE A 68 12.16 -4.28 1.45
C ILE A 68 10.92 -3.83 2.24
N ASN A 69 10.91 -2.59 2.74
CA ASN A 69 9.76 -2.05 3.47
C ASN A 69 8.49 -1.98 2.60
N ASP A 70 8.60 -1.54 1.34
CA ASP A 70 7.46 -1.53 0.40
C ASP A 70 6.92 -2.94 0.18
N ILE A 71 7.79 -3.96 0.03
CA ILE A 71 7.37 -5.36 -0.09
C ILE A 71 6.69 -5.86 1.19
N TYR A 72 7.26 -5.57 2.37
CA TYR A 72 6.65 -5.98 3.64
C TYR A 72 5.29 -5.34 3.86
N VAL A 73 5.14 -4.06 3.49
CA VAL A 73 3.84 -3.38 3.49
C VAL A 73 2.90 -4.11 2.55
N ILE A 74 3.27 -4.35 1.28
CA ILE A 74 2.39 -5.09 0.35
C ILE A 74 2.00 -6.48 0.90
N TYR A 75 2.96 -7.22 1.46
CA TYR A 75 2.75 -8.55 2.04
C TYR A 75 1.77 -8.51 3.22
N ILE A 76 1.97 -7.61 4.19
CA ILE A 76 1.07 -7.46 5.34
C ILE A 76 -0.36 -7.19 4.88
N TYR A 77 -0.55 -6.38 3.83
CA TYR A 77 -1.87 -6.01 3.33
C TYR A 77 -2.56 -7.16 2.57
N ILE A 78 -1.78 -8.02 1.90
CA ILE A 78 -2.30 -9.25 1.29
C ILE A 78 -2.72 -10.24 2.39
N TYR A 79 -1.92 -10.41 3.44
CA TYR A 79 -2.14 -11.43 4.47
C TYR A 79 -3.20 -11.05 5.51
N MET A 80 -3.26 -9.78 5.91
CA MET A 80 -4.25 -9.32 6.90
C MET A 80 -5.64 -9.14 6.28
N GLY A 81 -5.76 -9.24 4.96
CA GLY A 81 -7.04 -9.25 4.25
C GLY A 81 -7.86 -7.96 4.39
N VAL A 82 -7.40 -6.94 5.13
CA VAL A 82 -7.86 -5.54 5.26
C VAL A 82 -7.16 -4.93 6.49
N LEU A 83 -6.54 -3.75 6.34
CA LEU A 83 -6.62 -2.71 7.38
C LEU A 83 -6.36 -1.33 6.77
N ILE A 84 -7.48 -0.67 6.39
CA ILE A 84 -7.63 0.75 6.00
C ILE A 84 -7.00 1.10 4.63
#